data_AF-A0A645FK50-F1
#
_entry.id   AF-A0A645FK50-F1
#
_cell.length_a   1.000
_cell.length_b   1.000
_cell.length_c   1.000
_cell.angle_alpha   90.00
_cell.angle_beta   90.00
_cell.angle_gamma   90.00
#
_symmetry.space_group_name_H-M   'P 1'
#
loop_
_entity.id
_entity.type
_entity.pdbx_description
1 polymer ?
#
loop_
_entity_poly.entity_id
_entity_poly.type
_entity_poly.pdbx_seq_one_letter_code
_entity_poly.pdbx_strand_id
1 'polypeptide(L)' 'MMTLTPAQMMKIDDKKGSIAKNKDADIIIFDDNILTSTTIVNGKIIYENK' A
#
# COMPACT_ATOMS: atom_id res chain seq x y z
N MET A 1 -9.47 0.86 9.94
CA MET A 1 -9.45 0.01 8.72
C MET A 1 -9.13 0.90 7.55
N MET A 2 -8.05 0.63 6.79
CA MET A 2 -7.66 1.47 5.63
C MET A 2 -7.40 0.68 4.35
N THR A 3 -6.95 -0.57 4.45
CA THR A 3 -6.44 -1.34 3.30
C THR A 3 -7.21 -2.64 3.04
N LEU A 4 -7.16 -3.62 3.96
CA LEU A 4 -7.71 -4.97 3.72
C LEU A 4 -9.23 -4.99 3.56
N THR A 5 -9.97 -4.32 4.44
CA THR A 5 -11.43 -4.29 4.43
C THR A 5 -12.02 -3.81 3.10
N PRO A 6 -11.65 -2.63 2.56
CA PRO A 6 -12.15 -2.22 1.24
C PRO A 6 -11.69 -3.16 0.11
N ALA A 7 -10.47 -3.72 0.18
CA ALA A 7 -10.00 -4.68 -0.83
C ALA A 7 -10.86 -5.95 -0.87
N GLN A 8 -11.29 -6.47 0.28
CA GLN A 8 -12.21 -7.61 0.38
C GLN A 8 -13.61 -7.27 -0.17
N MET A 9 -14.14 -6.08 0.18
CA MET A 9 -15.44 -5.62 -0.33
C MET A 9 -15.44 -5.49 -1.87
N MET A 10 -14.30 -5.11 -2.44
CA MET A 10 -14.09 -4.99 -3.89
C MET A 10 -13.65 -6.30 -4.56
N LYS A 11 -13.41 -7.38 -3.80
CA LYS A 11 -12.89 -8.67 -4.29
C LYS A 11 -11.56 -8.54 -5.05
N ILE A 12 -10.67 -7.69 -4.54
CA ILE A 12 -9.30 -7.49 -5.06
C ILE A 12 -8.23 -7.80 -3.99
N ASP A 13 -8.63 -8.45 -2.90
CA ASP A 13 -7.76 -8.80 -1.78
C ASP A 13 -6.78 -9.93 -2.11
N ASP A 14 -6.94 -10.60 -3.25
CA ASP A 14 -5.91 -11.48 -3.82
C ASP A 14 -4.67 -10.70 -4.27
N LYS A 15 -4.85 -9.43 -4.68
CA LYS A 15 -3.78 -8.56 -5.20
C LYS A 15 -3.39 -7.42 -4.27
N LYS A 16 -4.33 -6.86 -3.51
CA LYS A 16 -4.13 -5.63 -2.72
C LYS A 16 -4.56 -5.81 -1.25
N GLY A 17 -4.38 -4.76 -0.47
CA GLY A 17 -4.92 -4.66 0.89
C GLY A 17 -4.06 -5.29 2.00
N SER A 18 -3.03 -6.06 1.68
CA SER A 18 -2.06 -6.58 2.66
C SER A 18 -0.68 -6.78 2.04
N ILE A 19 0.34 -6.86 2.89
CA ILE A 19 1.71 -7.17 2.46
C ILE A 19 1.89 -8.69 2.50
N ALA A 20 1.98 -9.32 1.33
CA ALA A 20 2.22 -10.75 1.19
C ALA A 20 2.91 -11.04 -0.16
N LYS A 21 3.52 -12.23 -0.28
CA LYS A 21 4.08 -12.67 -1.57
C LYS A 21 3.00 -12.71 -2.64
N ASN A 22 3.39 -12.43 -3.88
CA ASN A 22 2.53 -12.43 -5.08
C ASN A 22 1.42 -11.35 -5.11
N LYS A 23 1.45 -10.38 -4.20
CA LYS A 23 0.57 -9.20 -4.23
C LYS A 23 1.23 -8.03 -4.93
N ASP A 24 0.41 -7.07 -5.35
CA ASP A 24 0.88 -5.81 -5.92
C ASP A 24 1.69 -5.05 -4.87
N ALA A 25 2.84 -4.52 -5.29
CA ALA A 25 3.68 -3.68 -4.44
C ALA A 25 3.15 -2.24 -4.40
N ASP A 26 1.95 -2.09 -3.84
CA ASP A 26 1.33 -0.82 -3.48
C ASP A 26 1.52 -0.56 -1.99
N ILE A 27 2.52 0.27 -1.67
CA ILE A 27 3.03 0.44 -0.30
C ILE A 27 3.18 1.93 -0.02
N ILE A 28 2.77 2.34 1.18
CA ILE A 28 3.01 3.68 1.71
C ILE A 28 3.84 3.53 2.98
N ILE A 29 4.94 4.26 3.06
CA ILE A 29 5.82 4.33 4.24
C ILE A 29 5.60 5.70 4.88
N PHE A 30 5.23 5.71 6.16
CA PHE A 30 4.97 6.92 6.94
C PHE A 30 5.44 6.76 8.40
N ASP A 31 5.63 7.88 9.10
CA ASP A 31 6.04 7.90 10.51
C ASP A 31 4.85 7.79 11.48
N ASP A 32 5.11 7.86 12.79
CA ASP A 32 4.05 7.78 13.81
C ASP A 32 2.99 8.90 13.70
N ASN A 33 3.31 10.00 12.99
CA ASN A 33 2.40 11.12 12.73
C ASN A 33 1.69 11.01 11.37
N ILE A 34 1.84 9.89 10.65
CA ILE A 34 1.28 9.66 9.31
C ILE A 34 1.87 10.64 8.27
N LEU A 35 3.08 11.17 8.51
CA LEU A 35 3.82 11.91 7.51
C LEU A 35 4.42 10.91 6.52
N THR A 36 3.96 10.98 5.27
CA THR A 36 4.40 10.06 4.21
C THR A 36 5.85 10.36 3.82
N SER A 37 6.70 9.34 3.88
CA SER A 37 8.08 9.37 3.41
C SER A 37 8.21 8.79 2.01
N THR A 38 7.45 7.74 1.67
CA THR A 38 7.55 7.07 0.36
C THR A 38 6.21 6.50 -0.06
N THR A 39 5.89 6.61 -1.36
CA THR A 39 4.76 5.92 -1.97
C THR A 39 5.25 5.08 -3.14
N ILE A 40 4.91 3.80 -3.12
CA ILE A 40 5.23 2.81 -4.13
C ILE A 40 3.92 2.35 -4.76
N VAL A 41 3.84 2.37 -6.10
CA VAL A 41 2.69 1.86 -6.86
C VAL A 41 3.20 0.87 -7.91
N ASN A 42 2.68 -0.35 -7.90
CA ASN A 42 3.14 -1.46 -8.75
C ASN A 42 4.67 -1.62 -8.74
N GLY A 43 5.29 -1.46 -7.57
CA GLY A 43 6.75 -1.60 -7.39
C GLY A 43 7.58 -0.39 -7.85
N LYS A 44 6.95 0.68 -8.33
CA LYS A 44 7.63 1.94 -8.70
C LYS A 44 7.45 2.97 -7.62
N ILE A 45 8.55 3.59 -7.18
CA ILE A 45 8.51 4.75 -6.29
C ILE A 45 7.96 5.93 -7.09
N ILE A 46 6.79 6.43 -6.69
CA ILE A 46 6.13 7.59 -7.32
C ILE A 46 6.23 8.85 -6.46
N TYR A 47 6.55 8.68 -5.18
CA TYR A 47 6.79 9.76 -4.24
C TYR A 47 7.87 9.34 -3.25
N GLU A 48 8.80 10.25 -2.99
CA GLU A 48 9.87 10.09 -2.00
C GLU A 48 10.15 11.48 -1.40
N ASN A 49 10.02 11.59 -0.09
CA ASN A 49 10.34 12.79 0.67
C ASN A 49 11.84 12.79 0.98
N LYS A 50 12.58 13.76 0.43
CA LYS A 50 14.03 13.94 0.59
C LYS A 50 14.35 15.14 1.47
#